data_AF-A0A3A4KA75-F1
#
_entry.id   AF-A0A3A4KA75-F1
#
_cell.length_a   1.000
_cell.length_b   1.000
_cell.length_c   1.000
_cell.angle_alpha   90.00
_cell.angle_beta   90.00
_cell.angle_gamma   90.00
#
_symmetry.space_group_name_H-M   'P 1'
#
loop_
_entity.id
_entity.type
_entity.pdbx_description
1 polymer ?
#
loop_
_entity_poly.entity_id
_entity_poly.type
_entity_poly.pdbx_seq_one_letter_code
_entity_poly.pdbx_strand_id
1 'polypeptide(L)'
;MLTGPEYLTAHARWLGDHPVTGSAGAVLTMPSKESMYVYPIDGAEVVRALTVLAHIAAAHLDDPWAINPHIYWWRAGRLDLAATTHREGHTLVSQLTPAFHHNTTTFDDTGPATE
;
A
#
# COMPACT_ATOMS: atom_id res chain seq x y z
N MET A 1 -16.00 -14.47 11.91
CA MET A 1 -15.50 -13.08 11.88
C MET A 1 -14.38 -13.01 10.85
N LEU A 2 -14.35 -11.98 10.01
CA LEU A 2 -13.25 -11.78 9.05
C LEU A 2 -12.03 -11.27 9.85
N THR A 3 -10.88 -11.93 9.70
CA THR A 3 -9.65 -11.64 10.46
C THR A 3 -8.42 -11.51 9.57
N GLY A 4 -8.56 -11.71 8.25
CA GLY A 4 -7.48 -11.68 7.29
C GLY A 4 -7.72 -10.70 6.13
N PRO A 5 -7.10 -10.95 4.96
CA PRO A 5 -7.23 -10.12 3.76
C PRO A 5 -8.68 -9.85 3.34
N GLU A 6 -9.62 -10.74 3.63
CA GLU A 6 -11.05 -10.52 3.39
C GLU A 6 -11.65 -9.30 4.11
N TYR A 7 -11.14 -8.89 5.28
CA TYR A 7 -11.60 -7.67 5.97
C TYR A 7 -11.17 -6.40 5.21
N LEU A 8 -9.95 -6.44 4.68
CA LEU A 8 -9.37 -5.39 3.85
C LEU A 8 -10.14 -5.23 2.54
N THR A 9 -10.47 -6.33 1.83
CA THR A 9 -11.16 -6.25 0.53
C THR A 9 -12.54 -5.63 0.63
N ALA A 10 -13.26 -5.86 1.74
CA ALA A 10 -14.58 -5.26 1.98
C ALA A 10 -14.52 -3.73 2.09
N HIS A 11 -13.49 -3.18 2.77
CA HIS A 11 -13.35 -1.75 3.00
C HIS A 11 -12.65 -1.04 1.83
N ALA A 12 -11.64 -1.68 1.24
CA ALA A 12 -10.89 -1.11 0.12
C ALA A 12 -11.69 -1.10 -1.19
N ARG A 13 -12.79 -1.86 -1.32
CA ARG A 13 -13.62 -1.84 -2.55
C ARG A 13 -14.10 -0.43 -2.91
N TRP A 14 -14.45 0.36 -1.91
CA TRP A 14 -15.08 1.68 -2.07
C TRP A 14 -14.07 2.84 -2.10
N LEU A 15 -12.76 2.55 -2.12
CA LEU A 15 -11.72 3.58 -2.05
C LEU A 15 -11.85 4.64 -3.15
N GLY A 16 -12.34 4.24 -4.33
CA GLY A 16 -12.57 5.13 -5.47
C GLY A 16 -13.69 6.16 -5.27
N ASP A 17 -14.57 5.95 -4.29
CA ASP A 17 -15.65 6.88 -3.95
C ASP A 17 -15.18 7.96 -2.96
N HIS A 18 -13.92 7.86 -2.50
CA HIS A 18 -13.29 8.81 -1.59
C HIS A 18 -12.16 9.58 -2.29
N PRO A 19 -11.88 10.84 -1.90
CA PRO A 19 -10.82 11.65 -2.47
C PRO A 19 -9.43 11.25 -1.94
N VAL A 20 -9.12 9.95 -1.96
CA VAL A 20 -7.88 9.35 -1.45
C VAL A 20 -7.15 8.53 -2.52
N THR A 21 -7.56 8.68 -3.77
CA THR A 21 -6.98 7.98 -4.92
C THR A 21 -6.43 8.99 -5.93
N GLY A 22 -5.26 8.68 -6.48
CA GLY A 22 -4.60 9.47 -7.51
C GLY A 22 -4.81 8.88 -8.90
N SER A 23 -4.15 9.47 -9.90
CA SER A 23 -4.26 9.04 -11.30
C SER A 23 -3.93 7.56 -11.55
N ALA A 24 -3.02 6.99 -10.74
CA ALA A 24 -2.64 5.59 -10.81
C ALA A 24 -3.25 4.71 -9.68
N GLY A 25 -4.23 5.23 -8.95
CA GLY A 25 -4.86 4.58 -7.81
C GLY A 25 -4.25 4.99 -6.47
N ALA A 26 -4.13 4.06 -5.53
CA ALA A 26 -3.60 4.31 -4.19
C ALA A 26 -2.83 3.11 -3.65
N VAL A 27 -1.77 3.34 -2.88
CA VAL A 27 -1.18 2.29 -2.02
C VAL A 27 -1.75 2.42 -0.61
N LEU A 28 -2.00 1.30 0.05
CA LEU A 28 -2.58 1.29 1.38
C LEU A 28 -2.09 0.12 2.23
N THR A 29 -2.09 0.33 3.55
CA THR A 29 -1.90 -0.73 4.54
C THR A 29 -3.06 -0.68 5.54
N MET A 30 -3.42 -1.85 6.06
CA MET A 30 -4.43 -2.00 7.10
C MET A 30 -3.87 -2.88 8.20
N PRO A 31 -3.01 -2.32 9.06
CA PRO A 31 -2.33 -3.11 10.07
C PRO A 31 -3.27 -3.64 11.16
N SER A 32 -4.39 -2.96 11.40
CA SER A 32 -5.38 -3.34 12.40
C SER A 32 -6.79 -3.11 11.86
N LYS A 33 -7.80 -3.63 12.57
CA LYS A 33 -9.21 -3.45 12.17
C LYS A 33 -9.71 -2.01 12.26
N GLU A 34 -9.01 -1.18 13.02
CA GLU A 34 -9.39 0.20 13.35
C GLU A 34 -8.63 1.23 12.53
N SER A 35 -7.60 0.83 11.79
CA SER A 35 -6.71 1.75 11.09
C SER A 35 -6.40 1.29 9.68
N MET A 36 -6.69 2.17 8.72
CA MET A 36 -6.33 2.02 7.33
C MET A 36 -5.59 3.29 6.89
N TYR A 37 -4.38 3.12 6.38
CA TYR A 37 -3.54 4.22 5.90
C TYR A 37 -3.43 4.13 4.39
N VAL A 38 -3.72 5.23 3.72
CA VAL A 38 -3.85 5.30 2.26
C VAL A 38 -2.99 6.44 1.74
N TYR A 39 -2.30 6.21 0.63
CA TYR A 39 -1.54 7.22 -0.09
C TYR A 39 -1.94 7.20 -1.58
N PRO A 40 -2.43 8.32 -2.13
CA PRO A 40 -2.78 8.43 -3.54
C PRO A 40 -1.52 8.38 -4.42
N ILE A 41 -1.58 7.69 -5.55
CA ILE A 41 -0.47 7.58 -6.49
C ILE A 41 -0.67 8.57 -7.63
N ASP A 42 0.07 9.67 -7.58
CA ASP A 42 0.12 10.69 -8.63
C ASP A 42 1.48 10.79 -9.34
N GLY A 43 2.47 10.01 -8.90
CA GLY A 43 3.81 9.98 -9.49
C GLY A 43 4.79 9.13 -8.68
N ALA A 44 6.08 9.32 -8.93
CA ALA A 44 7.16 8.49 -8.38
C ALA A 44 7.33 8.55 -6.84
N GLU A 45 6.75 9.57 -6.16
CA GLU A 45 6.81 9.69 -4.69
C GLU A 45 6.16 8.51 -3.94
N VAL A 46 5.37 7.68 -4.65
CA VAL A 46 4.84 6.42 -4.12
C VAL A 46 5.94 5.52 -3.53
N VAL A 47 7.17 5.55 -4.07
CA VAL A 47 8.28 4.76 -3.53
C VAL A 47 8.60 5.14 -2.08
N ARG A 48 8.61 6.44 -1.77
CA ARG A 48 8.80 6.94 -0.40
C ARG A 48 7.61 6.59 0.48
N ALA A 49 6.39 6.72 -0.07
CA ALA A 49 5.17 6.38 0.65
C ALA A 49 5.13 4.91 1.08
N LEU A 50 5.59 3.99 0.21
CA LEU A 50 5.71 2.57 0.55
C LEU A 50 6.60 2.33 1.77
N THR A 51 7.75 3.00 1.85
CA THR A 51 8.62 2.90 3.03
C THR A 51 7.93 3.38 4.30
N VAL A 52 7.20 4.50 4.23
CA VAL A 52 6.44 5.03 5.38
C VAL A 52 5.33 4.07 5.80
N LEU A 53 4.53 3.58 4.85
CA LEU A 53 3.45 2.63 5.12
C LEU A 53 4.00 1.33 5.71
N ALA A 54 5.16 0.85 5.26
CA ALA A 54 5.81 -0.33 5.85
C ALA A 54 6.14 -0.09 7.33
N HIS A 55 6.69 1.08 7.68
CA HIS A 55 7.01 1.41 9.08
C HIS A 55 5.76 1.52 9.95
N ILE A 56 4.71 2.18 9.44
CA ILE A 56 3.41 2.24 10.13
C ILE A 56 2.88 0.83 10.36
N ALA A 57 2.89 -0.01 9.32
CA ALA A 57 2.40 -1.38 9.42
C ALA A 57 3.20 -2.21 10.43
N ALA A 58 4.53 -2.02 10.45
CA ALA A 58 5.43 -2.68 11.39
C ALA A 58 5.23 -2.26 12.85
N ALA A 59 4.77 -1.03 13.10
CA ALA A 59 4.51 -0.53 14.44
C ALA A 59 3.32 -1.23 15.12
N HIS A 60 2.42 -1.82 14.33
CA HIS A 60 1.21 -2.50 14.80
C HIS A 60 1.37 -4.03 14.84
N LEU A 61 2.55 -4.57 14.53
CA LEU A 61 2.79 -6.03 14.53
C LEU A 61 2.56 -6.68 15.89
N ASP A 62 2.77 -5.92 16.96
CA ASP A 62 2.66 -6.36 18.34
C ASP A 62 1.26 -6.04 18.94
N ASP A 63 0.34 -5.47 18.15
CA ASP A 63 -1.02 -5.16 18.60
C ASP A 63 -1.85 -6.45 18.79
N PRO A 64 -2.79 -6.48 19.76
CA PRO A 64 -3.59 -7.67 20.02
C PRO A 64 -4.49 -8.12 18.85
N TRP A 65 -4.68 -7.25 17.84
CA TRP A 65 -5.58 -7.46 16.70
C TRP A 65 -4.92 -7.10 15.37
N ALA A 66 -3.60 -7.32 15.26
CA ALA A 66 -2.87 -7.13 14.01
C ALA A 66 -3.48 -8.00 12.88
N ILE A 67 -3.68 -7.41 11.70
CA ILE A 67 -4.18 -8.12 10.52
C ILE A 67 -3.01 -8.64 9.69
N ASN A 68 -2.25 -7.73 9.09
CA ASN A 68 -1.01 -8.02 8.38
C ASN A 68 -0.20 -6.72 8.19
N PRO A 69 1.13 -6.82 8.03
CA PRO A 69 1.98 -5.66 7.78
C PRO A 69 2.11 -5.28 6.28
N HIS A 70 1.38 -5.95 5.38
CA HIS A 70 1.59 -5.82 3.95
C HIS A 70 1.02 -4.53 3.39
N ILE A 71 1.51 -4.17 2.20
CA ILE A 71 1.05 -3.00 1.46
C ILE A 71 0.35 -3.48 0.19
N TYR A 72 -0.81 -2.91 -0.06
CA TYR A 72 -1.67 -3.24 -1.18
C TYR A 72 -1.78 -2.05 -2.12
N TRP A 73 -1.96 -2.34 -3.40
CA TRP A 73 -2.25 -1.36 -4.44
C TRP A 73 -3.71 -1.49 -4.83
N TRP A 74 -4.45 -0.42 -4.62
CA TRP A 74 -5.81 -0.27 -5.12
C TRP A 74 -5.80 0.46 -6.45
N ARG A 75 -6.50 -0.08 -7.44
CA ARG A 75 -6.74 0.59 -8.73
C ARG A 75 -8.02 0.09 -9.37
N ALA A 76 -8.91 1.01 -9.75
CA ALA A 76 -10.15 0.69 -10.47
C ALA A 76 -10.97 -0.44 -9.82
N GLY A 77 -11.13 -0.38 -8.49
CA GLY A 77 -11.89 -1.37 -7.71
C GLY A 77 -11.20 -2.72 -7.51
N ARG A 78 -9.93 -2.86 -7.95
CA ARG A 78 -9.10 -4.04 -7.72
C ARG A 78 -8.05 -3.76 -6.67
N LEU A 79 -7.72 -4.78 -5.89
CA LEU A 79 -6.71 -4.73 -4.85
C LEU A 79 -5.68 -5.82 -5.12
N ASP A 80 -4.44 -5.41 -5.36
CA ASP A 80 -3.31 -6.28 -5.62
C ASP A 80 -2.24 -6.08 -4.53
N LEU A 81 -1.36 -7.06 -4.32
CA LEU A 81 -0.27 -6.91 -3.36
C LEU A 81 0.83 -6.03 -3.96
N ALA A 82 1.14 -4.91 -3.30
CA ALA A 82 2.22 -4.01 -3.72
C ALA A 82 3.56 -4.44 -3.14
N ALA A 83 3.58 -4.75 -1.85
CA ALA A 83 4.77 -5.20 -1.15
C ALA A 83 4.43 -6.18 -0.02
N THR A 84 5.26 -7.20 0.14
CA THR A 84 5.35 -7.92 1.41
C THR A 84 6.23 -7.11 2.35
N THR A 85 5.91 -7.21 3.64
CA THR A 85 6.63 -6.52 4.71
C THR A 85 6.70 -7.46 5.88
N HIS A 86 7.85 -7.59 6.51
CA HIS A 86 8.02 -8.39 7.72
C HIS A 86 9.23 -7.90 8.53
N ARG A 87 9.23 -8.23 9.82
CA ARG A 87 10.32 -7.89 10.74
C ARG A 87 11.29 -9.08 10.78
N GLU A 88 12.55 -8.85 10.43
CA GLU A 88 13.66 -9.77 10.63
C GLU A 88 14.57 -9.23 11.74
N GLY A 89 14.42 -9.78 12.96
CA GLY A 89 15.10 -9.24 14.14
C GLY A 89 14.68 -7.80 14.42
N HIS A 90 15.63 -6.86 14.30
CA HIS A 90 15.39 -5.41 14.45
C HIS A 90 15.24 -4.68 13.12
N THR A 91 15.28 -5.40 12.00
CA THR A 91 15.21 -4.82 10.66
C THR A 91 13.83 -5.02 10.08
N LEU A 92 13.27 -3.97 9.51
CA LEU A 92 12.07 -4.07 8.69
C LEU A 92 12.48 -4.34 7.25
N VAL A 93 12.02 -5.47 6.71
CA VAL A 93 12.25 -5.85 5.32
C VAL A 93 10.95 -5.62 4.56
N SER A 94 11.02 -4.90 3.44
CA SER A 94 9.89 -4.72 2.52
C SER A 94 10.33 -5.05 1.11
N GLN A 95 9.58 -5.94 0.45
CA GLN A 95 9.87 -6.42 -0.89
C GLN A 95 8.70 -6.12 -1.82
N LEU A 96 8.97 -5.33 -2.87
CA LEU A 96 7.97 -5.03 -3.89
C LEU A 96 7.63 -6.28 -4.69
N THR A 97 6.35 -6.44 -5.03
CA THR A 97 5.96 -7.49 -5.95
C THR A 97 6.41 -7.14 -7.38
N PRO A 98 6.73 -8.15 -8.22
CA PRO A 98 7.08 -7.90 -9.62
C PRO A 98 6.00 -7.13 -10.38
N ALA A 99 4.73 -7.43 -10.08
CA ALA A 99 3.58 -6.77 -10.68
C ALA A 99 3.53 -5.27 -10.34
N PHE A 100 3.84 -4.90 -9.10
CA PHE A 100 3.88 -3.51 -8.70
C PHE A 100 5.09 -2.79 -9.30
N HIS A 101 6.29 -3.41 -9.22
CA HIS A 101 7.52 -2.85 -9.78
C HIS A 101 7.40 -2.51 -11.26
N HIS A 102 6.87 -3.43 -12.08
CA HIS A 102 6.70 -3.23 -13.53
C HIS A 102 5.78 -2.05 -13.85
N ASN A 103 4.72 -1.85 -13.07
CA ASN A 103 3.78 -0.76 -13.29
C ASN A 103 4.32 0.59 -12.77
N THR A 104 5.20 0.57 -11.76
CA THR A 104 5.81 1.80 -11.23
C THR A 104 6.96 2.34 -12.05
N THR A 105 7.69 1.50 -12.78
CA THR A 105 8.76 1.95 -13.68
C THR A 105 8.25 2.89 -14.78
N THR A 106 6.96 2.82 -15.12
CA THR A 106 6.32 3.72 -16.07
C THR A 106 6.07 5.13 -15.50
N PHE A 107 6.03 5.31 -14.17
CA PHE A 107 5.83 6.62 -13.55
C PHE A 107 7.08 7.52 -13.63
N ASP A 108 8.26 6.92 -13.75
CA ASP A 108 9.54 7.64 -13.81
C ASP A 108 9.80 8.29 -15.20
N ASP A 109 9.09 7.83 -16.23
CA ASP A 109 9.26 8.28 -17.62
C ASP A 109 8.48 9.57 -17.96
N THR A 110 7.84 10.20 -16.97
CA THR A 110 7.11 11.47 -17.11
C THR A 110 7.88 12.61 -16.43
N GLY A 111 9.18 12.72 -16.70
CA GLY A 111 9.92 13.96 -16.45
C GLY A 111 9.43 15.08 -17.38
N PRO A 112 9.43 16.36 -16.96
CA PRO A 112 8.93 17.43 -17.81
C PRO A 112 9.76 17.52 -19.08
N ALA A 113 9.10 17.41 -20.23
CA ALA A 113 9.65 17.81 -21.51
C ALA A 113 10.17 19.25 -21.34
N THR A 114 11.48 19.40 -21.45
CA THR A 114 12.15 20.68 -21.41
C THR A 114 11.83 21.36 -22.74
N GLU A 115 11.05 22.45 -22.70
CA GLU A 115 10.89 23.40 -23.79
C GLU A 115 11.76 24.64 -23.51
#